data_AF-A0A6J7TIC1-F1
#
_entry.id   AF-A0A6J7TIC1-F1
#
_cell.length_a   1.000
_cell.length_b   1.000
_cell.length_c   1.000
_cell.angle_alpha   90.00
_cell.angle_beta   90.00
_cell.angle_gamma   90.00
#
_symmetry.space_group_name_H-M   'P 1'
#
loop_
_entity.id
_entity.type
_entity.pdbx_description
1 polymer ?
#
loop_
_entity_poly.entity_id
_entity_poly.type
_entity_poly.pdbx_seq_one_letter_code
_entity_poly.pdbx_strand_id
1 'polypeptide(L)'
;MSGIPGTVGGAPIQNIGAYGSELNSLVARVRVFDRELGEIRTLAAADCGFGYRTSKFKKEVDRYAVLEVILQLRVGEMSNEIAYAELATELGIKVGERASVNAVRKAVLAIRGRKGMVLDETDTDTWSVGSFFINPTLPASKIPTGAPVWEQEDGRVKTSAAWLIENSGTTKGERFGNAAVSSKHVLALTNTGSATSEEILEAARTICARVEKRFSITLQPEVRIVGAQL
;
A
#
# COMPACT_ATOMS: atom_id res chain seq x y z
N MET A 1 8.21 5.83 -5.89
CA MET A 1 7.94 4.38 -5.78
C MET A 1 9.19 3.52 -5.53
N SER A 2 10.34 4.10 -5.17
CA SER A 2 11.57 3.33 -4.91
C SER A 2 11.42 2.37 -3.74
N GLY A 3 12.01 1.17 -3.84
CA GLY A 3 12.05 0.17 -2.76
C GLY A 3 10.74 -0.58 -2.52
N ILE A 4 9.77 -0.50 -3.44
CA ILE A 4 8.60 -1.39 -3.44
C ILE A 4 9.04 -2.74 -4.04
N PRO A 5 8.85 -3.87 -3.33
CA PRO A 5 9.20 -5.19 -3.84
C PRO A 5 8.18 -5.68 -4.88
N GLY A 6 8.48 -6.81 -5.53
CA GLY A 6 7.60 -7.46 -6.50
C GLY A 6 8.01 -7.22 -7.94
N THR A 7 7.05 -7.36 -8.86
CA THR A 7 7.30 -7.31 -10.30
C THR A 7 6.60 -6.12 -10.97
N VAL A 8 7.10 -5.71 -12.13
CA VAL A 8 6.43 -4.71 -12.98
C VAL A 8 5.00 -5.18 -13.35
N GLY A 9 4.79 -6.48 -13.58
CA GLY A 9 3.47 -7.03 -13.90
C GLY A 9 2.48 -7.03 -12.72
N GLY A 10 2.97 -7.12 -11.47
CA GLY A 10 2.14 -7.01 -10.27
C GLY A 10 1.75 -5.56 -9.93
N ALA A 11 2.59 -4.59 -10.33
CA ALA A 11 2.39 -3.16 -10.06
C ALA A 11 1.00 -2.61 -10.47
N PRO A 12 0.46 -2.89 -11.68
CA PRO A 12 -0.85 -2.39 -12.08
C PRO A 12 -2.02 -3.08 -11.36
N ILE A 13 -1.84 -4.29 -10.83
CA ILE A 13 -2.95 -5.03 -10.21
C ILE A 13 -3.59 -4.20 -9.10
N GLN A 14 -2.78 -3.59 -8.24
CA GLN A 14 -3.28 -2.76 -7.14
C GLN A 14 -3.00 -1.28 -7.32
N ASN A 15 -2.60 -0.81 -8.51
CA ASN A 15 -2.12 0.56 -8.71
C ASN A 15 -1.13 0.97 -7.60
N ILE A 16 0.04 0.31 -7.56
CA ILE A 16 1.01 0.50 -6.48
C ILE A 16 1.30 1.98 -6.25
N GLY A 17 1.47 2.37 -5.00
CA GLY A 17 1.75 3.76 -4.67
C GLY A 17 2.39 3.94 -3.31
N ALA A 18 3.24 4.94 -3.20
CA ALA A 18 3.89 5.33 -1.95
C ALA A 18 4.33 6.79 -2.03
N TYR A 19 4.27 7.49 -0.88
CA TYR A 19 4.76 8.87 -0.74
C TYR A 19 4.16 9.86 -1.74
N GLY A 20 2.83 9.80 -1.93
CA GLY A 20 2.11 10.74 -2.80
C GLY A 20 2.22 10.46 -4.29
N SER A 21 2.77 9.31 -4.71
CA SER A 21 2.78 8.87 -6.11
C SER A 21 2.12 7.51 -6.25
N GLU A 22 1.35 7.34 -7.32
CA GLU A 22 0.71 6.08 -7.73
C GLU A 22 1.10 5.74 -9.18
N LEU A 23 1.10 4.45 -9.50
CA LEU A 23 1.56 3.95 -10.80
C LEU A 23 0.76 4.52 -11.96
N ASN A 24 -0.57 4.64 -11.81
CA ASN A 24 -1.49 5.12 -12.84
C ASN A 24 -1.07 6.46 -13.48
N SER A 25 -0.42 7.34 -12.71
CA SER A 25 0.09 8.62 -13.22
C SER A 25 1.18 8.49 -14.29
N LEU A 26 1.77 7.29 -14.42
CA LEU A 26 2.86 6.99 -15.35
C LEU A 26 2.48 5.91 -16.38
N VAL A 27 1.39 5.17 -16.19
CA VAL A 27 1.00 4.12 -17.14
C VAL A 27 0.52 4.76 -18.43
N ALA A 28 1.07 4.35 -19.57
CA ALA A 28 0.50 4.66 -20.88
C ALA A 28 -0.47 3.55 -21.32
N ARG A 29 -0.03 2.29 -21.21
CA ARG A 29 -0.82 1.11 -21.58
C ARG A 29 -0.30 -0.15 -20.88
N VAL A 30 -1.17 -1.15 -20.77
CA VAL A 30 -0.86 -2.47 -20.20
C VAL A 30 -1.23 -3.54 -21.22
N ARG A 31 -0.30 -4.43 -21.55
CA ARG A 31 -0.59 -5.62 -22.35
C ARG A 31 -0.90 -6.78 -21.43
N VAL A 32 -1.99 -7.46 -21.72
CA VAL A 32 -2.49 -8.59 -20.95
C VAL A 32 -2.84 -9.74 -21.86
N PHE A 33 -2.72 -10.96 -21.37
CA PHE A 33 -3.46 -12.09 -21.90
C PHE A 33 -4.82 -12.15 -21.18
N ASP A 34 -5.91 -12.00 -21.92
CA ASP A 34 -7.27 -12.18 -21.41
C ASP A 34 -7.63 -13.66 -21.47
N ARG A 35 -7.70 -14.32 -20.31
CA ARG A 35 -7.95 -15.77 -20.21
C ARG A 35 -9.37 -16.15 -20.58
N GLU A 36 -10.33 -15.24 -20.50
CA GLU A 36 -11.72 -15.51 -20.94
C GLU A 36 -11.81 -15.50 -22.46
N LEU A 37 -11.12 -14.57 -23.12
CA LEU A 37 -11.13 -14.43 -24.57
C LEU A 37 -10.07 -15.28 -25.28
N GLY A 38 -9.04 -15.72 -24.55
CA GLY A 38 -7.92 -16.48 -25.09
C GLY A 38 -6.98 -15.67 -25.98
N GLU A 39 -6.94 -14.34 -25.84
CA GLU A 39 -6.17 -13.44 -26.72
C GLU A 39 -5.35 -12.39 -25.97
N ILE A 40 -4.35 -11.83 -26.66
CA ILE A 40 -3.56 -10.71 -26.13
C ILE A 40 -4.29 -9.40 -26.41
N ARG A 41 -4.50 -8.61 -25.36
CA ARG A 41 -5.12 -7.29 -25.41
C ARG A 41 -4.13 -6.22 -24.95
N THR A 42 -4.25 -5.03 -25.53
CA THR A 42 -3.58 -3.83 -25.06
C THR A 42 -4.64 -2.88 -24.51
N LEU A 43 -4.58 -2.58 -23.23
CA LEU A 43 -5.48 -1.65 -22.55
C LEU A 43 -4.79 -0.30 -22.38
N ALA A 44 -5.47 0.79 -22.73
CA ALA A 44 -4.98 2.12 -22.37
C ALA A 44 -5.08 2.30 -20.85
N ALA A 45 -4.34 3.26 -20.29
CA ALA A 45 -4.40 3.56 -18.85
C ALA A 45 -5.82 3.86 -18.35
N ALA A 46 -6.63 4.55 -19.16
CA ALA A 46 -8.03 4.85 -18.85
C ALA A 46 -8.91 3.58 -18.74
N ASP A 47 -8.59 2.53 -19.52
CA ASP A 47 -9.34 1.26 -19.53
C ASP A 47 -8.92 0.31 -18.40
N CYS A 48 -7.82 0.61 -17.72
CA CYS A 48 -7.30 -0.22 -16.62
C CYS A 48 -8.09 -0.03 -15.32
N GLY A 49 -9.00 0.94 -15.24
CA GLY A 49 -9.88 1.16 -14.09
C GLY A 49 -9.13 1.42 -12.78
N PHE A 50 -7.99 2.10 -12.84
CA PHE A 50 -7.16 2.39 -11.68
C PHE A 50 -7.88 3.26 -10.66
N GLY A 51 -7.67 2.97 -9.38
CA GLY A 51 -8.06 3.80 -8.25
C GLY A 51 -7.16 3.53 -7.05
N TYR A 52 -7.52 4.04 -5.88
CA TYR A 52 -6.74 3.79 -4.66
C TYR A 52 -6.70 2.29 -4.34
N ARG A 53 -5.52 1.68 -4.44
CA ARG A 53 -5.28 0.25 -4.19
C ARG A 53 -6.16 -0.71 -5.01
N THR A 54 -6.61 -0.27 -6.19
CA THR A 54 -7.53 -1.03 -7.05
C THR A 54 -7.29 -0.80 -8.54
N SER A 55 -7.72 -1.76 -9.35
CA SER A 55 -7.73 -1.72 -10.81
C SER A 55 -8.80 -2.67 -11.34
N LYS A 56 -9.05 -2.65 -12.65
CA LYS A 56 -9.83 -3.67 -13.35
C LYS A 56 -9.29 -5.08 -13.08
N PHE A 57 -7.96 -5.24 -13.05
CA PHE A 57 -7.30 -6.53 -12.82
C PHE A 57 -7.50 -7.07 -11.40
N LYS A 58 -7.67 -6.21 -10.40
CA LYS A 58 -7.99 -6.62 -9.02
C LYS A 58 -9.46 -7.02 -8.86
N LYS A 59 -10.35 -6.38 -9.63
CA LYS A 59 -11.80 -6.63 -9.59
C LYS A 59 -12.17 -7.89 -10.37
N GLU A 60 -11.59 -8.08 -11.55
CA GLU A 60 -11.78 -9.25 -12.41
C GLU A 60 -10.70 -10.29 -12.10
N VAL A 61 -10.83 -10.90 -10.93
CA VAL A 61 -9.86 -11.86 -10.38
C VAL A 61 -9.66 -13.02 -11.36
N ASP A 62 -8.40 -13.38 -11.58
CA ASP A 62 -7.93 -14.51 -12.40
C ASP A 62 -8.28 -14.44 -13.90
N ARG A 63 -8.83 -13.34 -14.40
CA ARG A 63 -9.07 -13.13 -15.84
C ARG A 63 -7.82 -12.71 -16.60
N TYR A 64 -7.09 -11.72 -16.10
CA TYR A 64 -5.99 -11.10 -16.85
C TYR A 64 -4.62 -11.56 -16.34
N ALA A 65 -3.74 -11.98 -17.25
CA ALA A 65 -2.31 -12.12 -16.96
C ALA A 65 -1.55 -10.94 -17.57
N VAL A 66 -0.91 -10.12 -16.73
CA VAL A 66 -0.13 -8.96 -17.20
C VAL A 66 1.15 -9.44 -17.86
N LEU A 67 1.36 -9.04 -19.11
CA LEU A 67 2.53 -9.42 -19.91
C LEU A 67 3.55 -8.27 -19.98
N GLU A 68 3.07 -7.04 -20.11
CA GLU A 68 3.92 -5.86 -20.27
C GLU A 68 3.22 -4.62 -19.72
N VAL A 69 3.98 -3.72 -19.10
CA VAL A 69 3.50 -2.41 -18.65
C VAL A 69 4.36 -1.34 -19.31
N ILE A 70 3.73 -0.47 -20.08
CA ILE A 70 4.41 0.64 -20.76
C ILE A 70 4.20 1.89 -19.90
N LEU A 71 5.31 2.46 -19.45
CA LEU A 71 5.32 3.70 -18.66
C LEU A 71 5.75 4.88 -19.53
N GLN A 72 5.10 6.02 -19.33
CA GLN A 72 5.49 7.30 -19.88
C GLN A 72 6.13 8.13 -18.77
N LEU A 73 7.43 8.37 -18.90
CA LEU A 73 8.22 9.13 -17.94
C LEU A 73 8.58 10.50 -18.53
N ARG A 74 8.60 11.51 -17.67
CA ARG A 74 9.16 12.81 -18.03
C ARG A 74 10.67 12.71 -18.11
N VAL A 75 11.26 13.29 -19.16
CA VAL A 75 12.71 13.48 -19.25
C VAL A 75 13.13 14.66 -18.38
N GLY A 76 14.03 14.43 -17.44
CA GLY A 76 14.58 15.46 -16.55
C GLY A 76 15.14 14.89 -15.25
N GLU A 77 15.79 15.75 -14.46
CA GLU A 77 16.46 15.36 -13.21
C GLU A 77 15.65 15.68 -11.95
N MET A 78 14.56 16.45 -12.09
CA MET A 78 13.72 16.90 -10.99
C MET A 78 12.47 16.03 -10.87
N SER A 79 12.03 15.82 -9.63
CA SER A 79 10.78 15.15 -9.31
C SER A 79 9.55 15.96 -9.73
N ASN A 80 8.40 15.31 -9.68
CA ASN A 80 7.13 16.03 -9.49
C ASN A 80 7.12 16.70 -8.11
N GLU A 81 6.14 17.56 -7.87
CA GLU A 81 5.95 18.21 -6.58
C GLU A 81 5.77 17.20 -5.46
N ILE A 82 6.48 17.40 -4.35
CA ILE A 82 6.42 16.50 -3.21
C ILE A 82 5.16 16.81 -2.41
N ALA A 83 4.12 15.99 -2.61
CA ALA A 83 2.83 16.12 -1.94
C ALA A 83 2.77 15.46 -0.55
N TYR A 84 3.75 14.62 -0.20
CA TYR A 84 3.73 13.83 1.04
C TYR A 84 4.60 14.48 2.12
N ALA A 85 3.99 14.93 3.22
CA ALA A 85 4.64 15.71 4.25
C ALA A 85 5.90 15.07 4.84
N GLU A 86 5.86 13.78 5.17
CA GLU A 86 7.02 13.06 5.72
C GLU A 86 8.20 13.02 4.74
N LEU A 87 7.93 12.94 3.43
CA LEU A 87 8.96 12.96 2.40
C LEU A 87 9.54 14.38 2.24
N ALA A 88 8.70 15.41 2.30
CA ALA A 88 9.17 16.80 2.27
C ALA A 88 10.08 17.09 3.49
N THR A 89 9.68 16.63 4.68
CA THR A 89 10.49 16.73 5.90
C THR A 89 11.84 16.03 5.76
N GLU A 90 11.87 14.78 5.28
CA GLU A 90 13.13 14.05 5.06
C GLU A 90 14.08 14.75 4.07
N LEU A 91 13.50 15.42 3.07
CA LEU A 91 14.24 16.16 2.05
C LEU A 91 14.66 17.57 2.49
N GLY A 92 14.16 18.06 3.62
CA GLY A 92 14.42 19.43 4.09
C GLY A 92 13.77 20.51 3.22
N ILE A 93 12.63 20.19 2.58
CA ILE A 93 11.89 21.08 1.67
C ILE A 93 10.43 21.24 2.15
N LYS A 94 9.70 22.19 1.56
CA LYS A 94 8.27 22.36 1.81
C LYS A 94 7.44 21.43 0.92
N VAL A 95 6.24 21.07 1.40
CA VAL A 95 5.24 20.39 0.55
C VAL A 95 4.94 21.27 -0.66
N GLY A 96 4.90 20.66 -1.84
CA GLY A 96 4.75 21.37 -3.12
C GLY A 96 6.08 21.71 -3.81
N GLU A 97 7.21 21.65 -3.12
CA GLU A 97 8.52 21.86 -3.74
C GLU A 97 9.00 20.59 -4.48
N ARG A 98 10.03 20.74 -5.32
CA ARG A 98 10.66 19.66 -6.09
C ARG A 98 12.08 19.41 -5.59
N ALA A 99 12.56 18.18 -5.73
CA ALA A 99 13.94 17.82 -5.46
C ALA A 99 14.50 16.96 -6.60
N SER A 100 15.82 16.72 -6.61
CA SER A 100 16.40 15.81 -7.60
C SER A 100 15.87 14.39 -7.42
N VAL A 101 15.65 13.66 -8.52
CA VAL A 101 15.12 12.28 -8.47
C VAL A 101 16.01 11.34 -7.65
N ASN A 102 17.32 11.60 -7.62
CA ASN A 102 18.28 10.86 -6.79
C ASN A 102 18.09 11.15 -5.30
N ALA A 103 17.90 12.42 -4.91
CA ALA A 103 17.61 12.78 -3.52
C ALA A 103 16.27 12.18 -3.07
N VAL A 104 15.23 12.28 -3.89
CA VAL A 104 13.92 11.69 -3.63
C VAL A 104 14.03 10.18 -3.46
N ARG A 105 14.76 9.49 -4.34
CA ARG A 105 14.98 8.04 -4.22
C ARG A 105 15.66 7.70 -2.89
N LYS A 106 16.73 8.41 -2.51
CA LYS A 106 17.46 8.17 -1.26
C LYS A 106 16.56 8.38 -0.04
N ALA A 107 15.83 9.50 0.00
CA ALA A 107 14.90 9.82 1.08
C ALA A 107 13.79 8.77 1.21
N VAL A 108 13.17 8.37 0.09
CA VAL A 108 12.13 7.32 0.08
C VAL A 108 12.68 6.00 0.63
N LEU A 109 13.88 5.57 0.19
CA LEU A 109 14.48 4.34 0.69
C LEU A 109 14.79 4.42 2.20
N ALA A 110 15.28 5.56 2.69
CA ALA A 110 15.54 5.77 4.10
C ALA A 110 14.25 5.69 4.95
N ILE A 111 13.18 6.40 4.55
CA ILE A 111 11.90 6.36 5.27
C ILE A 111 11.32 4.94 5.26
N ARG A 112 11.35 4.25 4.11
CA ARG A 112 10.88 2.86 4.01
C ARG A 112 11.70 1.92 4.89
N GLY A 113 13.02 2.06 4.91
CA GLY A 113 13.91 1.24 5.74
C GLY A 113 13.60 1.38 7.23
N ARG A 114 13.35 2.61 7.70
CA ARG A 114 12.91 2.87 9.10
C ARG A 114 11.57 2.21 9.45
N LYS A 115 10.76 1.86 8.45
CA LYS A 115 9.43 1.24 8.60
C LYS A 115 9.43 -0.26 8.30
N GLY A 116 10.58 -0.90 8.05
CA GLY A 116 10.64 -2.30 7.64
C GLY A 116 10.04 -2.57 6.26
N MET A 117 9.95 -1.54 5.40
CA MET A 117 9.29 -1.60 4.08
C MET A 117 10.29 -1.72 2.92
N VAL A 118 11.56 -2.02 3.22
CA VAL A 118 12.58 -2.44 2.25
C VAL A 118 13.02 -3.82 2.67
N LEU A 119 13.05 -4.79 1.73
CA LEU A 119 13.44 -6.17 2.04
C LEU A 119 14.87 -6.23 2.57
N ASP A 120 15.03 -6.94 3.69
CA ASP A 120 16.32 -7.24 4.31
C ASP A 120 16.21 -8.64 4.95
N GLU A 121 16.95 -9.60 4.39
CA GLU A 121 16.89 -11.00 4.80
C GLU A 121 17.23 -11.21 6.29
N THR A 122 18.02 -10.31 6.87
CA THR A 122 18.45 -10.38 8.28
C THR A 122 17.47 -9.74 9.26
N ASP A 123 16.48 -9.01 8.74
CA ASP A 123 15.49 -8.29 9.53
C ASP A 123 14.09 -8.90 9.37
N THR A 124 13.65 -9.60 10.41
CA THR A 124 12.31 -10.21 10.47
C THR A 124 11.16 -9.20 10.36
N ASP A 125 11.39 -7.91 10.61
CA ASP A 125 10.37 -6.88 10.34
C ASP A 125 10.03 -6.75 8.86
N THR A 126 10.93 -7.21 7.98
CA THR A 126 10.74 -7.19 6.53
C THR A 126 10.14 -8.48 5.98
N TRP A 127 9.97 -9.51 6.82
CA TRP A 127 9.33 -10.78 6.48
C TRP A 127 7.82 -10.62 6.52
N SER A 128 7.32 -9.74 5.66
CA SER A 128 5.93 -9.31 5.61
C SER A 128 5.46 -9.19 4.16
N VAL A 129 4.20 -8.86 4.01
CA VAL A 129 3.56 -8.49 2.73
C VAL A 129 3.37 -6.97 2.62
N GLY A 130 4.18 -6.20 3.36
CA GLY A 130 4.05 -4.75 3.47
C GLY A 130 2.87 -4.35 4.35
N SER A 131 2.16 -3.29 3.97
CA SER A 131 0.95 -2.88 4.69
C SER A 131 -0.15 -3.90 4.46
N PHE A 132 -0.64 -4.53 5.54
CA PHE A 132 -1.66 -5.56 5.48
C PHE A 132 -3.04 -4.97 5.19
N PHE A 133 -3.32 -3.75 5.65
CA PHE A 133 -4.59 -3.06 5.49
C PHE A 133 -4.45 -1.77 4.67
N ILE A 134 -5.46 -1.47 3.85
CA ILE A 134 -5.56 -0.18 3.15
C ILE A 134 -6.09 0.90 4.11
N ASN A 135 -5.79 2.16 3.81
CA ASN A 135 -6.39 3.29 4.51
C ASN A 135 -7.89 3.39 4.19
N PRO A 136 -8.79 3.34 5.19
CA PRO A 136 -10.21 3.43 4.93
C PRO A 136 -10.58 4.83 4.44
N THR A 137 -11.51 4.88 3.50
CA THR A 137 -12.15 6.12 3.04
C THR A 137 -13.58 6.08 3.54
N LEU A 138 -14.05 7.09 4.27
CA LEU A 138 -15.31 7.11 5.03
C LEU A 138 -15.96 8.50 4.96
N PRO A 139 -17.25 8.66 5.27
CA PRO A 139 -17.83 9.99 5.52
C PRO A 139 -17.10 10.73 6.64
N ALA A 140 -16.97 12.06 6.54
CA ALA A 140 -16.27 12.88 7.53
C ALA A 140 -16.80 12.68 8.97
N SER A 141 -18.11 12.45 9.12
CA SER A 141 -18.76 12.19 10.42
C SER A 141 -18.32 10.90 11.12
N LYS A 142 -17.69 9.97 10.39
CA LYS A 142 -17.18 8.69 10.91
C LYS A 142 -15.69 8.73 11.25
N ILE A 143 -15.01 9.85 11.02
CA ILE A 143 -13.58 9.95 11.30
C ILE A 143 -13.37 10.22 12.79
N PRO A 144 -12.60 9.37 13.50
CA PRO A 144 -12.30 9.62 14.91
C PRO A 144 -11.51 10.92 15.10
N THR A 145 -11.80 11.64 16.19
CA THR A 145 -11.06 12.85 16.55
C THR A 145 -9.56 12.56 16.68
N GLY A 146 -8.72 13.36 16.01
CA GLY A 146 -7.26 13.22 16.03
C GLY A 146 -6.69 12.27 14.98
N ALA A 147 -7.53 11.50 14.27
CA ALA A 147 -7.07 10.69 13.16
C ALA A 147 -6.61 11.58 11.99
N PRO A 148 -5.52 11.23 11.27
CA PRO A 148 -5.12 11.92 10.06
C PRO A 148 -6.25 11.94 9.03
N VAL A 149 -6.41 13.08 8.35
CA VAL A 149 -7.50 13.35 7.39
C VAL A 149 -6.90 13.72 6.05
N TRP A 150 -7.36 13.05 4.99
CA TRP A 150 -7.12 13.42 3.61
C TRP A 150 -8.46 13.48 2.88
N GLU A 151 -8.92 14.68 2.55
CA GLU A 151 -10.15 14.90 1.79
C GLU A 151 -10.03 14.28 0.39
N GLN A 152 -11.10 13.66 -0.07
CA GLN A 152 -11.22 13.09 -1.41
C GLN A 152 -12.20 13.94 -2.25
N GLU A 153 -12.08 13.88 -3.57
CA GLU A 153 -12.88 14.68 -4.49
C GLU A 153 -14.40 14.39 -4.39
N ASP A 154 -14.77 13.19 -3.94
CA ASP A 154 -16.16 12.76 -3.75
C ASP A 154 -16.77 13.21 -2.40
N GLY A 155 -16.05 14.05 -1.64
CA GLY A 155 -16.47 14.53 -0.33
C GLY A 155 -16.28 13.54 0.82
N ARG A 156 -15.75 12.34 0.55
CA ARG A 156 -15.33 11.40 1.61
C ARG A 156 -13.94 11.80 2.13
N VAL A 157 -13.60 11.22 3.26
CA VAL A 157 -12.30 11.40 3.93
C VAL A 157 -11.58 10.07 4.00
N LYS A 158 -10.36 10.04 3.48
CA LYS A 158 -9.41 8.96 3.73
C LYS A 158 -8.70 9.21 5.06
N THR A 159 -8.56 8.19 5.88
CA THR A 159 -7.89 8.27 7.19
C THR A 159 -6.85 7.16 7.37
N SER A 160 -5.97 7.29 8.36
CA SER A 160 -4.81 6.42 8.53
C SER A 160 -5.20 5.10 9.22
N ALA A 161 -5.10 3.99 8.51
CA ALA A 161 -5.26 2.66 9.11
C ALA A 161 -4.23 2.40 10.22
N ALA A 162 -2.99 2.88 10.04
CA ALA A 162 -1.96 2.77 11.08
C ALA A 162 -2.39 3.47 12.37
N TRP A 163 -2.92 4.69 12.26
CA TRP A 163 -3.41 5.44 13.42
C TRP A 163 -4.58 4.73 14.09
N LEU A 164 -5.53 4.20 13.31
CA LEU A 164 -6.67 3.44 13.85
C LEU A 164 -6.20 2.21 14.62
N ILE A 165 -5.23 1.46 14.09
CA ILE A 165 -4.70 0.25 14.73
C ILE A 165 -4.02 0.62 16.06
N GLU A 166 -3.11 1.59 16.06
CA GLU A 166 -2.43 2.05 17.28
C GLU A 166 -3.43 2.56 18.33
N ASN A 167 -4.41 3.37 17.92
CA ASN A 167 -5.42 3.95 18.83
C ASN A 167 -6.55 2.98 19.19
N SER A 168 -6.54 1.75 18.65
CA SER A 168 -7.39 0.64 19.08
C SER A 168 -6.72 -0.27 20.12
N GLY A 169 -5.45 0.01 20.47
CA GLY A 169 -4.69 -0.70 21.49
C GLY A 169 -3.70 -1.73 20.97
N THR A 170 -3.54 -1.89 19.65
CA THR A 170 -2.49 -2.72 19.06
C THR A 170 -1.16 -1.99 19.07
N THR A 171 -0.09 -2.67 19.49
CA THR A 171 1.24 -2.08 19.59
C THR A 171 2.22 -2.70 18.61
N LYS A 172 3.24 -1.94 18.23
CA LYS A 172 4.38 -2.45 17.46
C LYS A 172 5.09 -3.55 18.25
N GLY A 173 5.41 -4.66 17.60
CA GLY A 173 6.03 -5.83 18.23
C GLY A 173 5.05 -6.76 18.96
N GLU A 174 3.75 -6.47 18.98
CA GLU A 174 2.75 -7.37 19.58
C GLU A 174 2.74 -8.73 18.86
N ARG A 175 2.76 -9.83 19.62
CA ARG A 175 2.88 -11.20 19.11
C ARG A 175 1.55 -11.95 19.12
N PHE A 176 1.38 -12.79 18.12
CA PHE A 176 0.25 -13.69 17.90
C PHE A 176 0.78 -15.08 17.51
N GLY A 177 1.30 -15.81 18.50
CA GLY A 177 2.09 -17.03 18.23
C GLY A 177 3.39 -16.69 17.49
N ASN A 178 3.59 -17.28 16.31
CA ASN A 178 4.73 -17.02 15.44
C ASN A 178 4.52 -15.84 14.47
N ALA A 179 3.33 -15.24 14.45
CA ALA A 179 3.07 -13.97 13.79
C ALA A 179 3.31 -12.80 14.75
N ALA A 180 3.63 -11.62 14.22
CA ALA A 180 3.71 -10.40 15.01
C ALA A 180 3.27 -9.17 14.21
N VAL A 181 2.96 -8.09 14.91
CA VAL A 181 2.96 -6.74 14.34
C VAL A 181 4.43 -6.28 14.29
N SER A 182 4.86 -5.73 13.16
CA SER A 182 6.24 -5.23 13.02
C SER A 182 6.59 -4.24 14.15
N SER A 183 7.82 -4.35 14.64
CA SER A 183 8.37 -3.42 15.63
C SER A 183 8.55 -1.99 15.06
N LYS A 184 8.60 -1.87 13.73
CA LYS A 184 8.83 -0.62 13.00
C LYS A 184 7.55 0.04 12.51
N HIS A 185 6.56 -0.74 12.09
CA HIS A 185 5.35 -0.19 11.48
C HIS A 185 4.09 -1.05 11.72
N VAL A 186 3.08 -0.48 12.35
CA VAL A 186 1.90 -1.24 12.82
C VAL A 186 1.05 -1.87 11.71
N LEU A 187 1.16 -1.38 10.47
CA LEU A 187 0.47 -1.97 9.32
C LEU A 187 1.11 -3.27 8.82
N ALA A 188 2.35 -3.59 9.20
CA ALA A 188 3.01 -4.79 8.74
C ALA A 188 2.79 -5.93 9.74
N LEU A 189 2.22 -7.03 9.26
CA LEU A 189 2.22 -8.31 9.96
C LEU A 189 3.42 -9.12 9.47
N THR A 190 4.20 -9.64 10.40
CA THR A 190 5.50 -10.25 10.16
C THR A 190 5.49 -11.72 10.56
N ASN A 191 6.22 -12.53 9.80
CA ASN A 191 6.57 -13.89 10.17
C ASN A 191 7.82 -13.85 11.06
N THR A 192 7.73 -14.32 12.31
CA THR A 192 8.88 -14.33 13.24
C THR A 192 9.79 -15.55 13.10
N GLY A 193 9.66 -16.33 12.03
CA GLY A 193 10.46 -17.53 11.75
C GLY A 193 9.64 -18.64 11.09
N SER A 194 8.54 -19.03 11.75
CA SER A 194 7.73 -20.20 11.40
C SER A 194 6.23 -19.93 11.44
N ALA A 195 5.81 -18.69 11.18
CA ALA A 195 4.40 -18.31 11.15
C ALA A 195 3.63 -19.12 10.11
N THR A 196 2.53 -19.72 10.56
CA THR A 196 1.52 -20.29 9.68
C THR A 196 0.63 -19.18 9.10
N SER A 197 -0.07 -19.48 7.99
CA SER A 197 -1.07 -18.56 7.44
C SER A 197 -2.17 -18.25 8.46
N GLU A 198 -2.59 -19.23 9.26
CA GLU A 198 -3.64 -19.04 10.27
C GLU A 198 -3.20 -18.10 11.39
N GLU A 199 -1.96 -18.16 11.87
CA GLU A 199 -1.45 -17.22 12.88
C GLU A 199 -1.42 -15.76 12.35
N ILE A 200 -1.04 -15.57 11.08
CA ILE A 200 -1.08 -14.25 10.43
C ILE A 200 -2.52 -13.75 10.29
N LEU A 201 -3.44 -14.64 9.90
CA LEU A 201 -4.86 -14.30 9.78
C LEU A 201 -5.49 -14.00 11.14
N GLU A 202 -5.14 -14.73 12.19
CA GLU A 202 -5.65 -14.49 13.54
C GLU A 202 -5.15 -13.15 14.11
N ALA A 203 -3.90 -12.78 13.83
CA ALA A 203 -3.39 -11.45 14.12
C ALA A 203 -4.22 -10.37 13.39
N ALA A 204 -4.49 -10.57 12.11
CA ALA A 204 -5.30 -9.66 11.32
C ALA A 204 -6.75 -9.55 11.84
N ARG A 205 -7.42 -10.68 12.16
CA ARG A 205 -8.78 -10.70 12.73
C ARG A 205 -8.83 -9.98 14.07
N THR A 206 -7.84 -10.20 14.93
CA THR A 206 -7.75 -9.52 16.23
C THR A 206 -7.63 -8.02 16.06
N ILE A 207 -6.79 -7.55 15.12
CA ILE A 207 -6.64 -6.13 14.81
C ILE A 207 -7.94 -5.54 14.26
N CYS A 208 -8.58 -6.22 13.30
CA CYS A 208 -9.88 -5.81 12.76
C CYS A 208 -10.93 -5.68 13.87
N ALA A 209 -11.03 -6.68 14.76
CA ALA A 209 -11.97 -6.68 15.87
C ALA A 209 -11.74 -5.52 16.84
N ARG A 210 -10.48 -5.17 17.14
CA ARG A 210 -10.14 -4.03 17.99
C ARG A 210 -10.54 -2.70 17.37
N VAL A 211 -10.22 -2.50 16.08
CA VAL A 211 -10.58 -1.26 15.35
C VAL A 211 -12.10 -1.14 15.21
N GLU A 212 -12.79 -2.21 14.86
CA GLU A 212 -14.26 -2.24 14.76
C GLU A 212 -14.90 -1.95 16.12
N LYS A 213 -14.45 -2.60 17.20
CA LYS A 213 -14.96 -2.37 18.55
C LYS A 213 -14.74 -0.93 19.02
N ARG A 214 -13.62 -0.31 18.66
CA ARG A 214 -13.25 1.03 19.13
C ARG A 214 -13.88 2.15 18.30
N PHE A 215 -13.98 1.98 16.99
CA PHE A 215 -14.31 3.05 16.05
C PHE A 215 -15.50 2.73 15.14
N SER A 216 -16.03 1.51 15.16
CA SER A 216 -17.03 1.01 14.20
C SER A 216 -16.57 1.19 12.74
N ILE A 217 -15.28 0.91 12.51
CA ILE A 217 -14.62 0.96 11.21
C ILE A 217 -14.04 -0.41 10.89
N THR A 218 -14.50 -0.97 9.78
CA THR A 218 -13.97 -2.23 9.27
C THR A 218 -12.75 -1.96 8.41
N LEU A 219 -11.60 -2.51 8.79
CA LEU A 219 -10.39 -2.49 7.97
C LEU A 219 -10.51 -3.48 6.81
N GLN A 220 -10.01 -3.09 5.65
CA GLN A 220 -9.97 -3.95 4.47
C GLN A 220 -8.52 -4.39 4.19
N PRO A 221 -8.27 -5.68 3.94
CA PRO A 221 -6.93 -6.15 3.60
C PRO A 221 -6.49 -5.57 2.25
N GLU A 222 -5.24 -5.08 2.19
CA GLU A 222 -4.55 -4.75 0.94
C GLU A 222 -4.13 -6.03 0.21
N VAL A 223 -3.75 -7.04 0.99
CA VAL A 223 -3.14 -8.29 0.52
C VAL A 223 -4.15 -9.21 -0.16
N ARG A 224 -3.69 -10.00 -1.14
CA ARG A 224 -4.49 -11.08 -1.72
C ARG A 224 -4.37 -12.31 -0.83
N ILE A 225 -5.46 -12.72 -0.22
CA ILE A 225 -5.56 -13.97 0.55
C ILE A 225 -5.99 -15.08 -0.42
N VAL A 226 -5.29 -16.21 -0.39
CA VAL A 226 -5.54 -17.36 -1.26
C VAL A 226 -5.85 -18.58 -0.40
N GLY A 227 -6.98 -19.25 -0.67
CA GLY A 227 -7.39 -20.45 0.08
C GLY A 227 -7.89 -20.20 1.51
N ALA A 228 -8.14 -18.94 1.88
CA ALA A 228 -8.65 -18.54 3.19
C ALA A 228 -9.44 -17.23 3.12
N GLN A 229 -10.05 -16.82 4.22
CA GLN A 229 -10.81 -15.57 4.36
C GLN A 229 -10.46 -14.88 5.68
N LEU A 230 -10.58 -13.55 5.68
CA LEU A 230 -10.45 -12.69 6.85
C LEU A 230 -11.83 -12.34 7.41
#